data_AF-A0A2R3Z8Q3-F1
#
_entry.id   AF-A0A2R3Z8Q3-F1
#
_cell.length_a   1.000
_cell.length_b   1.000
_cell.length_c   1.000
_cell.angle_alpha   90.00
_cell.angle_beta   90.00
_cell.angle_gamma   90.00
#
_symmetry.space_group_name_H-M   'P 1'
#
loop_
_entity.id
_entity.type
_entity.pdbx_description
1 polymer ?
#
loop_
_entity_poly.entity_id
_entity_poly.type
_entity_poly.pdbx_seq_one_letter_code
_entity_poly.pdbx_strand_id
1 'polypeptide(L)'
;MKDVILLIGGIYGTLAVILGAFGAHALRRSFNDDQLRSFETGVRYQMYHAIMIIICGIVFPFLDTGQTIAAWCFIIGIFLFSFSIYLLTWLSSRGKSMKVLGPVTPLGGLLLIAGWILFSIEIIQIAPYLTP
;
A
#
# COMPACT_ATOMS: atom_id res chain seq x y z
N MET A 1 3.81 9.18 17.37
CA MET A 1 3.28 8.27 16.33
C MET A 1 3.17 8.96 14.98
N LYS A 2 2.61 10.18 14.90
CA LYS A 2 2.51 10.99 13.67
C LYS A 2 3.77 10.95 12.80
N ASP A 3 4.93 11.32 13.35
CA ASP A 3 6.18 11.40 12.59
C ASP A 3 6.57 10.06 11.94
N VAL A 4 6.37 8.95 12.65
CA VAL A 4 6.64 7.60 12.13
C VAL A 4 5.69 7.26 10.99
N ILE A 5 4.40 7.57 11.13
CA ILE A 5 3.40 7.33 10.08
C ILE A 5 3.70 8.18 8.84
N LEU A 6 4.02 9.46 9.01
CA LEU A 6 4.41 10.36 7.92
C LEU A 6 5.67 9.87 7.21
N LEU A 7 6.69 9.46 7.97
CA LEU A 7 7.93 8.90 7.42
C LEU A 7 7.66 7.64 6.60
N ILE A 8 6.87 6.70 7.12
CA ILE A 8 6.55 5.45 6.41
C ILE A 8 5.76 5.75 5.13
N GLY A 9 4.78 6.65 5.18
CA GLY A 9 4.02 7.08 4.01
C GLY A 9 4.92 7.70 2.93
N GLY A 10 5.86 8.57 3.33
CA GLY A 10 6.87 9.13 2.43
C GLY A 10 7.79 8.08 1.81
N ILE A 11 8.24 7.10 2.60
CA ILE A 11 9.05 5.97 2.11
C ILE A 11 8.27 5.13 1.10
N TYR A 12 7.02 4.75 1.40
CA TYR A 12 6.21 3.97 0.45
C TYR A 12 5.92 4.76 -0.82
N GLY A 13 5.65 6.06 -0.73
CA GLY A 13 5.46 6.92 -1.90
C GLY A 13 6.73 6.97 -2.76
N THR A 14 7.89 7.18 -2.15
CA THR A 14 9.19 7.17 -2.82
C THR A 14 9.45 5.85 -3.53
N LEU A 15 9.25 4.72 -2.84
CA LEU A 15 9.40 3.40 -3.42
C LEU A 15 8.41 3.15 -4.57
N ALA A 16 7.18 3.65 -4.50
CA ALA A 16 6.21 3.50 -5.56
C ALA A 16 6.65 4.26 -6.82
N VAL A 17 7.22 5.45 -6.69
CA VAL A 17 7.79 6.19 -7.84
C VAL A 17 8.96 5.42 -8.45
N ILE A 18 9.90 4.95 -7.63
CA ILE A 18 11.07 4.17 -8.10
C ILE A 18 10.61 2.91 -8.85
N LEU A 19 9.71 2.13 -8.24
CA LEU A 19 9.22 0.89 -8.82
C LEU A 19 8.36 1.15 -10.07
N GLY A 20 7.53 2.19 -10.06
CA GLY A 20 6.74 2.59 -11.24
C GLY A 20 7.62 2.96 -12.43
N ALA A 21 8.65 3.79 -12.22
CA ALA A 21 9.61 4.14 -13.26
C ALA A 21 10.38 2.90 -13.76
N PHE A 22 10.81 2.03 -12.83
CA PHE A 22 11.48 0.78 -13.16
C PHE A 22 10.59 -0.17 -13.98
N GLY A 23 9.32 -0.31 -13.63
CA GLY A 23 8.34 -1.11 -14.38
C GLY A 23 8.16 -0.60 -15.81
N ALA A 24 7.92 0.70 -15.97
CA ALA A 24 7.65 1.30 -17.28
C ALA A 24 8.85 1.24 -18.24
N HIS A 25 10.08 1.38 -17.73
CA HIS A 25 11.27 1.50 -18.57
C HIS A 25 12.09 0.21 -18.66
N ALA A 26 12.34 -0.46 -17.54
CA ALA A 26 13.23 -1.62 -17.48
C ALA A 26 12.49 -2.94 -17.70
N LEU A 27 11.31 -3.11 -17.10
CA LEU A 27 10.62 -4.42 -17.10
C LEU A 27 9.88 -4.72 -18.40
N ARG A 28 9.54 -3.71 -19.21
CA ARG A 28 8.78 -3.86 -20.48
C ARG A 28 9.44 -4.80 -21.50
N ARG A 29 10.77 -4.99 -21.44
CA ARG A 29 11.50 -5.93 -22.32
C ARG A 29 11.50 -7.38 -21.81
N SER A 30 11.27 -7.56 -20.52
CA SER A 30 11.38 -8.86 -19.83
C SER A 30 10.03 -9.43 -19.39
N PHE A 31 9.00 -8.60 -19.28
CA PHE A 31 7.66 -8.97 -18.82
C PHE A 31 6.71 -9.03 -20.02
N ASN A 32 5.78 -9.97 -20.00
CA ASN A 32 4.63 -9.93 -20.90
C ASN A 32 3.58 -8.90 -20.41
N ASP A 33 2.56 -8.66 -21.23
CA ASP A 33 1.55 -7.63 -20.96
C ASP A 33 0.76 -7.88 -19.67
N ASP A 34 0.51 -9.13 -19.30
CA ASP A 34 -0.22 -9.47 -18.06
C ASP A 34 0.66 -9.24 -16.82
N GLN A 35 1.94 -9.61 -16.90
CA GLN A 35 2.91 -9.37 -15.84
C GLN A 35 3.13 -7.88 -15.62
N LEU A 36 3.24 -7.09 -16.69
CA LEU A 36 3.41 -5.65 -16.60
C LEU A 36 2.17 -4.99 -15.98
N ARG A 37 0.97 -5.34 -16.45
CA ARG A 37 -0.30 -4.85 -15.87
C ARG A 37 -0.47 -5.22 -14.39
N SER A 38 -0.07 -6.43 -14.01
CA SER A 38 -0.09 -6.87 -12.61
C SER A 38 0.91 -6.06 -11.78
N PHE A 39 2.15 -5.89 -12.24
CA PHE A 39 3.16 -5.09 -11.56
C PHE A 39 2.71 -3.63 -11.38
N GLU A 40 2.15 -3.01 -12.42
CA GLU A 40 1.58 -1.66 -12.35
C GLU A 40 0.41 -1.55 -11.37
N THR A 41 -0.38 -2.62 -11.21
CA THR A 41 -1.42 -2.67 -10.19
C THR A 41 -0.83 -2.61 -8.78
N GLY A 42 0.27 -3.35 -8.52
CA GLY A 42 1.00 -3.24 -7.27
C GLY A 42 1.48 -1.80 -7.00
N VAL A 43 2.08 -1.14 -8.01
CA VAL A 43 2.58 0.24 -7.90
C VAL A 43 1.46 1.21 -7.58
N ARG A 44 0.33 1.09 -8.29
CA ARG A 44 -0.83 1.96 -8.10
C ARG A 44 -1.41 1.85 -6.70
N TYR A 45 -1.62 0.63 -6.20
CA TYR A 45 -2.13 0.42 -4.84
C TYR A 45 -1.12 0.90 -3.78
N GLN A 46 0.18 0.64 -3.96
CA GLN A 46 1.20 1.18 -3.07
C GLN A 46 1.14 2.71 -2.99
N MET A 47 1.04 3.41 -4.14
CA MET A 47 1.00 4.87 -4.15
C MET A 47 -0.26 5.43 -3.48
N TYR A 48 -1.45 4.90 -3.82
CA TYR A 48 -2.70 5.38 -3.24
C TYR A 48 -2.72 5.23 -1.71
N HIS A 49 -2.25 4.10 -1.21
CA HIS A 49 -2.23 3.86 0.24
C HIS A 49 -1.05 4.54 0.94
N ALA A 50 0.07 4.81 0.26
CA ALA A 50 1.13 5.66 0.79
C ALA A 50 0.63 7.09 1.07
N ILE A 51 -0.12 7.67 0.12
CA ILE A 51 -0.79 8.96 0.30
C ILE A 51 -1.78 8.88 1.46
N MET A 52 -2.54 7.79 1.57
CA MET A 52 -3.48 7.59 2.67
C MET A 52 -2.80 7.51 4.03
N ILE A 53 -1.63 6.87 4.13
CA ILE A 53 -0.82 6.83 5.34
C ILE A 53 -0.36 8.24 5.72
N ILE A 54 0.09 9.05 4.75
CA ILE A 54 0.43 10.46 5.01
C ILE A 54 -0.78 11.22 5.53
N ILE A 55 -1.96 11.06 4.90
CA ILE A 55 -3.21 11.67 5.36
C ILE A 55 -3.51 11.26 6.79
N CYS A 56 -3.43 9.97 7.14
CA CYS A 56 -3.60 9.49 8.52
C CYS A 56 -2.64 10.20 9.49
N GLY A 57 -1.36 10.36 9.10
CA GLY A 57 -0.35 11.06 9.89
C GLY A 57 -0.64 12.56 10.11
N ILE A 58 -1.30 13.20 9.13
CA ILE A 58 -1.72 14.60 9.21
C ILE A 58 -2.97 14.74 10.09
N VAL A 59 -4.02 13.96 9.81
CA VAL A 59 -5.35 14.18 10.38
C VAL A 59 -5.53 13.52 11.75
N PHE A 60 -4.99 12.32 11.98
CA PHE A 60 -5.26 11.61 13.23
C PHE A 60 -4.37 12.09 14.37
N PRO A 61 -4.95 12.42 15.55
CA PRO A 61 -4.16 12.72 16.74
C PRO A 61 -3.53 11.47 17.36
N PHE A 62 -3.97 10.26 16.96
CA PHE A 62 -3.56 8.97 17.51
C PHE A 62 -3.86 8.82 19.01
N LEU A 63 -5.04 9.30 19.42
CA LEU A 63 -5.55 9.14 20.79
C LEU A 63 -6.46 7.91 20.93
N ASP A 64 -7.09 7.49 19.83
CA ASP A 64 -7.90 6.28 19.78
C ASP A 64 -7.10 5.11 19.17
N THR A 65 -7.39 3.89 19.66
CA THR A 65 -6.72 2.68 19.18
C THR A 65 -7.09 2.40 17.72
N GLY A 66 -8.31 2.70 17.29
CA GLY A 66 -8.79 2.58 15.92
C GLY A 66 -7.96 3.38 14.91
N GLN A 67 -7.50 4.57 15.28
CA GLN A 67 -6.63 5.42 14.44
C GLN A 67 -5.27 4.75 14.19
N THR A 68 -4.72 4.15 15.25
CA THR A 68 -3.46 3.40 15.18
C THR A 68 -3.63 2.15 14.32
N ILE A 69 -4.71 1.38 14.54
CA ILE A 69 -5.01 0.18 13.76
C ILE A 69 -5.21 0.53 12.29
N ALA A 70 -5.95 1.59 11.97
CA ALA A 70 -6.18 2.03 10.59
C ALA A 70 -4.86 2.29 9.84
N ALA A 71 -3.92 3.02 10.47
CA ALA A 71 -2.62 3.31 9.88
C ALA A 71 -1.79 2.02 9.67
N TRP A 72 -1.77 1.11 10.65
CA TRP A 72 -1.06 -0.17 10.53
C TRP A 72 -1.68 -1.12 9.50
N CYS A 73 -3.01 -1.11 9.36
CA CYS A 73 -3.72 -1.83 8.30
C CYS A 73 -3.25 -1.39 6.92
N PHE A 74 -3.08 -0.08 6.68
CA PHE A 74 -2.51 0.39 5.41
C PHE A 74 -1.04 0.00 5.25
N ILE A 75 -0.20 0.18 6.28
CA ILE A 75 1.23 -0.12 6.22
C ILE A 75 1.46 -1.61 5.89
N ILE A 76 0.87 -2.50 6.69
CA ILE A 76 1.02 -3.95 6.52
C ILE A 76 0.29 -4.40 5.25
N GLY A 77 -0.88 -3.81 4.96
CA GLY A 77 -1.64 -4.08 3.75
C GLY A 77 -0.85 -3.78 2.47
N ILE A 78 -0.15 -2.64 2.39
CA ILE A 78 0.74 -2.32 1.27
C ILE A 78 1.83 -3.37 1.13
N PHE A 79 2.50 -3.71 2.23
CA PHE A 79 3.58 -4.68 2.22
C PHE A 79 3.11 -6.03 1.70
N LEU A 80 2.02 -6.57 2.25
CA LEU A 80 1.49 -7.87 1.84
C LEU A 80 0.85 -7.83 0.45
N PHE A 81 0.17 -6.77 0.06
CA PHE A 81 -0.49 -6.68 -1.24
C PHE A 81 0.49 -6.35 -2.37
N SER A 82 1.17 -5.21 -2.28
CA SER A 82 1.94 -4.67 -3.41
C SER A 82 3.27 -5.40 -3.58
N PHE A 83 4.00 -5.65 -2.49
CA PHE A 83 5.30 -6.34 -2.58
C PHE A 83 5.15 -7.82 -2.93
N SER A 84 4.04 -8.47 -2.57
CA SER A 84 3.77 -9.83 -3.06
C SER A 84 3.52 -9.85 -4.58
N ILE A 85 2.79 -8.88 -5.13
CA ILE A 85 2.60 -8.74 -6.58
C ILE A 85 3.93 -8.52 -7.30
N TYR A 86 4.81 -7.65 -6.79
CA TYR A 86 6.14 -7.45 -7.39
C TYR A 86 6.96 -8.73 -7.41
N LEU A 87 6.95 -9.47 -6.29
CA LEU A 87 7.68 -10.73 -6.18
C LEU A 87 7.09 -11.81 -7.11
N LEU A 88 5.77 -11.93 -7.17
CA LEU A 88 5.06 -12.89 -8.01
C LEU A 88 5.32 -12.64 -9.50
N THR A 89 5.21 -11.39 -9.95
CA THR A 89 5.45 -11.01 -11.35
C THR A 89 6.91 -11.22 -11.75
N TRP A 90 7.87 -10.87 -10.87
CA TRP A 90 9.29 -11.12 -11.08
C TRP A 90 9.67 -12.59 -11.14
N LEU A 91 9.07 -13.43 -10.28
CA LEU A 91 9.33 -14.87 -10.32
C LEU A 91 8.70 -15.51 -11.55
N SER A 92 7.48 -15.10 -11.89
CA SER A 92 6.77 -15.56 -13.09
C SER A 92 7.55 -15.23 -14.36
N SER A 93 8.16 -14.04 -14.45
CA SER A 93 9.00 -13.66 -15.61
C SER A 93 10.26 -14.53 -15.76
N ARG A 94 10.68 -15.19 -14.68
CA ARG A 94 11.80 -16.15 -14.66
C ARG A 94 11.36 -17.61 -14.78
N GLY A 95 10.10 -17.86 -15.13
CA GLY A 95 9.52 -19.20 -15.22
C GLY A 95 9.34 -19.91 -13.88
N LYS A 96 9.47 -19.20 -12.74
CA LYS A 96 9.25 -19.74 -11.40
C LYS A 96 7.83 -19.44 -10.94
N SER A 97 7.11 -20.46 -10.48
CA SER A 97 5.78 -20.30 -9.87
C SER A 97 5.89 -20.45 -8.35
N MET A 98 5.47 -19.44 -7.60
CA MET A 98 5.27 -19.55 -6.15
C MET A 98 3.79 -19.61 -5.82
N LYS A 99 3.23 -20.82 -5.87
CA LYS A 99 1.84 -21.10 -5.44
C LYS A 99 1.57 -20.67 -3.99
N VAL A 100 2.60 -20.68 -3.13
CA VAL A 100 2.52 -20.34 -1.70
C VAL A 100 2.30 -18.83 -1.45
N LEU A 101 2.65 -17.96 -2.40
CA LEU A 101 2.38 -16.51 -2.28
C LEU A 101 0.95 -16.12 -2.66
N GLY A 102 0.18 -17.05 -3.24
CA GLY A 102 -1.21 -16.81 -3.66
C GLY A 102 -2.12 -16.23 -2.57
N PRO A 103 -2.09 -16.72 -1.32
CA PRO A 103 -2.94 -16.19 -0.24
C PRO A 103 -2.45 -14.86 0.36
N VAL A 104 -1.21 -14.45 0.09
CA VAL A 104 -0.60 -13.25 0.72
C VAL A 104 -1.22 -11.97 0.16
N THR A 105 -1.42 -11.91 -1.17
CA THR A 105 -2.02 -10.74 -1.81
C THR A 105 -3.46 -10.49 -1.34
N PRO A 106 -4.37 -11.50 -1.30
CA PRO A 106 -5.72 -11.31 -0.74
C PRO A 106 -5.71 -10.86 0.72
N LEU A 107 -4.82 -11.39 1.57
CA LEU A 107 -4.71 -10.96 2.96
C LEU A 107 -4.30 -9.48 3.07
N GLY A 108 -3.35 -9.05 2.24
CA GLY A 108 -3.00 -7.63 2.12
C GLY A 108 -4.19 -6.79 1.68
N GLY A 109 -4.96 -7.25 0.69
CA GLY A 109 -6.18 -6.58 0.23
C GLY A 109 -7.24 -6.41 1.33
N LEU A 110 -7.44 -7.44 2.15
CA LEU A 110 -8.35 -7.39 3.30
C LEU A 110 -7.90 -6.36 4.34
N LEU A 111 -6.59 -6.25 4.60
CA LEU A 111 -6.06 -5.21 5.49
C LEU A 111 -6.23 -3.81 4.90
N LEU A 112 -6.03 -3.63 3.59
CA LEU A 112 -6.27 -2.34 2.93
C LEU A 112 -7.75 -1.93 3.02
N ILE A 113 -8.68 -2.89 2.86
CA ILE A 113 -10.12 -2.66 3.06
C ILE A 113 -10.42 -2.28 4.52
N ALA A 114 -9.90 -3.03 5.49
CA ALA A 114 -10.07 -2.74 6.91
C ALA A 114 -9.52 -1.36 7.28
N GLY A 115 -8.37 -0.97 6.72
CA GLY A 115 -7.77 0.35 6.89
C GLY A 115 -8.70 1.47 6.42
N TRP A 116 -9.34 1.32 5.25
CA TRP A 116 -10.31 2.28 4.73
C TRP A 116 -11.59 2.37 5.57
N ILE A 117 -12.11 1.23 6.03
CA ILE A 117 -13.29 1.18 6.90
C ILE A 117 -12.99 1.90 8.21
N LEU A 118 -11.87 1.57 8.87
CA LEU A 118 -11.47 2.19 10.11
C LEU A 118 -11.17 3.69 9.92
N PHE A 119 -10.47 4.07 8.85
CA PHE A 119 -10.27 5.48 8.53
C PHE A 119 -11.60 6.23 8.43
N SER A 120 -12.60 5.65 7.77
CA SER A 120 -13.92 6.26 7.58
C SER A 120 -14.69 6.41 8.90
N ILE A 121 -14.53 5.49 9.85
CA ILE A 121 -15.14 5.56 11.18
C ILE A 121 -14.43 6.61 12.04
N GLU A 122 -13.10 6.57 12.07
CA GLU A 122 -12.27 7.44 12.90
C GLU A 122 -12.31 8.89 12.44
N ILE A 123 -12.33 9.14 11.13
CA ILE A 123 -12.33 10.50 10.58
C ILE A 123 -13.61 11.25 10.95
N ILE A 124 -14.76 10.58 11.08
CA ILE A 124 -16.02 11.20 11.48
C ILE A 124 -15.94 11.72 12.91
N GLN A 125 -15.24 11.00 13.80
CA GLN A 125 -15.10 11.39 15.20
C GLN A 125 -14.22 12.64 15.36
N ILE A 126 -13.24 12.82 14.46
CA ILE A 126 -12.33 13.97 14.51
C ILE A 126 -12.72 15.12 13.58
N ALA A 127 -13.63 14.89 12.62
CA ALA A 127 -14.08 15.89 11.66
C ALA A 127 -14.53 17.23 12.29
N PRO A 128 -15.23 17.26 13.43
CA PRO A 128 -15.61 18.52 14.09
C PRO A 128 -14.42 19.40 14.51
N TYR A 129 -13.22 18.82 14.63
CA TYR A 129 -12.00 19.50 15.05
C TYR A 129 -11.03 19.75 13.88
N LEU A 130 -11.40 19.34 12.66
CA LEU A 130 -10.61 19.57 11.44
C LEU A 130 -10.98 20.87 10.72
N THR A 131 -12.07 21.54 11.12
CA THR A 131 -12.39 22.90 10.66
C THR A 131 -11.57 23.94 11.44
N PRO A 132 -11.17 25.05 10.79
CA PRO A 132 -10.38 26.11 11.42
C PRO A 132 -11.09 26.75 12.63
#